data_AF-A0A363MZ12-F1
#
_entry.id   AF-A0A363MZ12-F1
#
_cell.length_a   1.000
_cell.length_b   1.000
_cell.length_c   1.000
_cell.angle_alpha   90.00
_cell.angle_beta   90.00
_cell.angle_gamma   90.00
#
_symmetry.space_group_name_H-M   'P 1'
#
loop_
_entity.id
_entity.type
_entity.pdbx_description
1 polymer ?
#
loop_
_entity_poly.entity_id
_entity_poly.type
_entity_poly.pdbx_seq_one_letter_code
_entity_poly.pdbx_strand_id
1 'polypeptide(L)'
;MKAKINIILLFSVLFSCLTAIGHTNPPPMGMPKENNKMLIDKIVLATEHEKYFIDYCTKKVKNYATENNWTSEKKEQILESINFKYYNYTIYNSYAFYSSDQLKKILDAIVILNENPKNKLTMILTNSMMQSNLELFVESVIKGKYVTTK
;
A
#
# COMPACT_ATOMS: atom_id res chain seq x y z
N MET A 1 57.11 -28.62 17.73
CA MET A 1 55.83 -29.18 17.25
C MET A 1 55.00 -28.01 16.71
N LYS A 2 54.87 -27.87 15.38
CA LYS A 2 54.22 -26.70 14.75
C LYS A 2 52.70 -26.87 14.79
N ALA A 3 51.99 -25.97 15.49
CA ALA A 3 50.54 -25.93 15.44
C ALA A 3 50.09 -25.49 14.04
N LYS A 4 49.56 -26.42 13.24
CA LYS A 4 48.80 -26.09 12.03
C LYS A 4 47.43 -25.58 12.49
N ILE A 5 47.33 -24.28 12.72
CA ILE A 5 46.05 -23.62 12.93
C ILE A 5 45.28 -23.74 11.61
N ASN A 6 44.20 -24.50 11.62
CA ASN A 6 43.30 -24.68 10.48
C ASN A 6 42.70 -23.31 10.11
N ILE A 7 43.22 -22.70 9.05
CA ILE A 7 42.77 -21.41 8.50
C ILE A 7 41.26 -21.40 8.22
N ILE A 8 40.68 -22.57 7.95
CA ILE A 8 39.24 -22.78 7.73
C ILE A 8 38.39 -22.44 8.98
N LEU A 9 38.90 -22.76 10.18
CA LEU A 9 38.21 -22.47 11.45
C LEU A 9 38.27 -20.98 11.81
N LEU A 10 39.27 -20.24 11.32
CA LEU A 10 39.36 -18.79 11.53
C LEU A 10 38.35 -18.02 10.66
N PHE A 11 38.08 -18.51 9.45
CA PHE A 11 37.11 -17.89 8.53
C PHE A 11 35.65 -18.13 8.93
N SER A 12 35.33 -19.28 9.55
CA SER A 12 33.94 -19.56 9.96
C SER A 12 33.46 -18.68 11.13
N VAL A 13 34.37 -18.19 11.98
CA VAL A 13 34.03 -17.32 13.12
C VAL A 13 33.84 -15.86 12.70
N LEU A 14 34.54 -15.41 11.65
CA LEU A 14 34.43 -14.04 11.14
C LEU A 14 33.14 -13.79 10.32
N PHE A 15 32.52 -14.84 9.77
CA PHE A 15 31.30 -14.69 8.96
C PHE A 15 30.01 -14.55 9.79
N SER A 16 30.03 -14.97 11.06
CA SER A 16 28.88 -14.88 11.98
C SER A 16 28.59 -13.47 12.51
N CYS A 17 29.49 -12.49 12.33
CA CYS A 17 29.32 -11.14 12.86
C CYS A 17 28.66 -10.12 11.90
N LEU A 18 28.31 -10.52 10.67
CA LEU A 18 27.94 -9.56 9.61
C LEU A 18 26.44 -9.43 9.30
N THR A 19 25.54 -10.07 10.05
CA THR A 19 24.09 -9.94 9.81
C THR A 19 23.31 -9.52 11.06
N ALA A 20 23.73 -8.43 11.70
CA ALA A 20 22.85 -7.65 12.56
C ALA A 20 22.49 -6.35 11.83
N ILE A 21 21.75 -6.46 10.73
CA ILE A 21 21.04 -5.31 10.18
C ILE A 21 19.98 -4.96 11.24
N GLY A 22 20.22 -3.87 11.96
CA GLY A 22 19.34 -3.41 13.02
C GLY A 22 17.93 -3.21 12.47
N HIS A 23 16.97 -3.93 13.04
CA HIS A 23 15.56 -3.61 12.87
C HIS A 23 15.34 -2.28 13.59
N THR A 24 15.40 -1.17 12.88
CA THR A 24 14.84 0.08 13.40
C THR A 24 13.35 -0.18 13.63
N ASN A 25 12.83 0.19 14.79
CA ASN A 25 11.39 0.09 15.07
C ASN A 25 10.61 0.66 13.87
N PRO A 26 9.53 0.00 13.43
CA PRO A 26 8.72 0.52 12.33
C PRO A 26 8.34 1.97 12.66
N PRO A 27 8.41 2.89 11.68
CA PRO A 27 8.06 4.27 11.92
C PRO A 27 6.67 4.34 12.56
N PRO A 28 6.48 5.18 13.59
CA PRO A 28 5.20 5.27 14.29
C PRO A 28 4.11 5.60 13.29
N MET A 29 2.96 4.92 13.42
CA MET A 29 1.83 5.21 12.54
C MET A 29 1.39 6.66 12.74
N GLY A 30 1.38 7.44 11.67
CA GLY A 30 0.98 8.84 11.69
C GLY A 30 -0.50 9.01 11.39
N MET A 31 -1.16 9.90 12.14
CA MET A 31 -2.44 10.48 11.74
C MET A 31 -2.25 11.98 11.49
N PRO A 32 -2.83 12.54 10.41
CA PRO A 32 -2.73 13.97 10.14
C PRO A 32 -3.49 14.79 11.19
N LYS A 33 -3.04 16.03 11.42
CA LYS A 33 -3.82 17.04 12.17
C LYS A 33 -5.15 17.32 11.47
N GLU A 34 -6.17 17.79 12.20
CA GLU A 34 -7.52 18.00 11.63
C GLU A 34 -7.54 18.87 10.37
N ASN A 35 -6.82 20.00 10.35
CA ASN A 35 -6.71 20.86 9.16
C ASN A 35 -6.04 20.16 7.96
N ASN A 36 -5.15 19.21 8.21
CA ASN A 36 -4.49 18.42 7.16
C ASN A 36 -5.42 17.33 6.62
N LYS A 37 -6.32 16.78 7.45
CA LYS A 37 -7.31 15.79 7.02
C LYS A 37 -8.17 16.31 5.87
N MET A 38 -8.67 17.54 5.99
CA MET A 38 -9.47 18.17 4.92
C MET A 38 -8.69 18.34 3.61
N LEU A 39 -7.39 18.67 3.67
CA LEU A 39 -6.55 18.76 2.48
C LEU A 39 -6.32 17.38 1.85
N ILE A 40 -6.12 16.35 2.68
CA ILE A 40 -5.97 14.96 2.22
C ILE A 40 -7.27 14.46 1.58
N ASP A 41 -8.44 14.79 2.15
CA ASP A 41 -9.75 14.43 1.57
C ASP A 41 -9.88 15.00 0.16
N LYS A 42 -9.49 16.26 -0.05
CA LYS A 42 -9.48 16.89 -1.38
C LYS A 42 -8.50 16.22 -2.34
N ILE A 43 -7.33 15.80 -1.86
CA ILE A 43 -6.36 15.04 -2.65
C ILE A 43 -6.94 13.69 -3.09
N VAL A 44 -7.60 12.96 -2.18
CA VAL A 44 -8.24 11.67 -2.48
C VAL A 44 -9.33 11.83 -3.53
N LEU A 45 -10.15 12.88 -3.43
CA LEU A 45 -11.18 13.19 -4.41
C LEU A 45 -10.59 13.57 -5.78
N ALA A 46 -9.63 14.50 -5.81
CA ALA A 46 -9.02 14.98 -7.05
C ALA A 46 -8.22 13.90 -7.80
N THR A 47 -7.80 12.85 -7.10
CA THR A 47 -7.13 11.67 -7.68
C THR A 47 -8.06 10.51 -7.95
N GLU A 48 -9.38 10.61 -7.68
CA GLU A 48 -10.31 9.48 -7.79
C GLU A 48 -9.79 8.21 -7.09
N HIS A 49 -9.13 8.35 -5.93
CA HIS A 49 -8.36 7.26 -5.33
C HIS A 49 -9.21 6.04 -4.96
N GLU A 50 -10.44 6.28 -4.51
CA GLU A 50 -11.39 5.22 -4.20
C GLU A 50 -11.74 4.42 -5.45
N LYS A 51 -11.99 5.09 -6.58
CA LYS A 51 -12.25 4.43 -7.87
C LYS A 51 -11.05 3.59 -8.30
N TYR A 52 -9.84 4.16 -8.23
CA TYR A 52 -8.60 3.43 -8.52
C TYR A 52 -8.46 2.18 -7.64
N PHE A 53 -8.71 2.29 -6.34
CA PHE A 53 -8.67 1.18 -5.39
C PHE A 53 -9.68 0.07 -5.76
N ILE A 54 -10.93 0.43 -6.04
CA ILE A 54 -11.99 -0.52 -6.41
C ILE A 54 -11.64 -1.24 -7.71
N ASP A 55 -11.21 -0.49 -8.73
CA ASP A 55 -10.85 -1.05 -10.04
C ASP A 55 -9.66 -2.00 -9.91
N TYR A 56 -8.64 -1.61 -9.15
CA TYR A 56 -7.46 -2.42 -8.89
C TYR A 56 -7.81 -3.75 -8.21
N CYS A 57 -8.53 -3.68 -7.08
CA CYS A 57 -8.91 -4.86 -6.31
C CYS A 57 -9.81 -5.78 -7.13
N THR A 58 -10.80 -5.21 -7.82
CA THR A 58 -11.73 -5.95 -8.68
C THR A 58 -11.01 -6.72 -9.76
N LYS A 59 -10.06 -6.07 -10.47
CA LYS A 59 -9.28 -6.71 -11.53
C LYS A 59 -8.46 -7.88 -10.99
N LYS A 60 -7.77 -7.69 -9.88
CA LYS A 60 -6.95 -8.74 -9.24
C LYS A 60 -7.79 -9.93 -8.77
N VAL A 61 -8.92 -9.67 -8.11
CA VAL A 61 -9.86 -10.73 -7.68
C VAL A 61 -10.41 -11.49 -8.88
N LYS A 62 -10.83 -10.81 -9.95
CA LYS A 62 -11.35 -11.47 -11.16
C LYS A 62 -10.30 -12.36 -11.82
N ASN A 63 -9.07 -11.86 -11.98
CA ASN A 63 -7.98 -12.65 -12.55
C ASN A 63 -7.71 -13.90 -11.71
N TYR A 64 -7.54 -13.74 -10.40
CA TYR A 64 -7.31 -14.86 -9.49
C TYR A 64 -8.45 -15.88 -9.51
N ALA A 65 -9.70 -15.40 -9.54
CA ALA A 65 -10.89 -16.25 -9.61
C ALA A 65 -10.93 -17.08 -10.89
N THR A 66 -10.55 -16.50 -12.03
CA THR A 66 -10.42 -17.21 -13.30
C THR A 66 -9.30 -18.26 -13.25
N GLU A 67 -8.11 -17.87 -12.78
CA GLU A 67 -6.94 -18.78 -12.68
C GLU A 67 -7.19 -19.97 -11.74
N ASN A 68 -8.04 -19.79 -10.72
CA ASN A 68 -8.34 -20.79 -9.71
C ASN A 68 -9.74 -21.42 -9.84
N ASN A 69 -10.42 -21.21 -10.97
CA ASN A 69 -11.74 -21.79 -11.28
C ASN A 69 -12.78 -21.59 -10.17
N TRP A 70 -12.86 -20.40 -9.60
CA TRP A 70 -13.86 -20.10 -8.57
C TRP A 70 -15.29 -20.17 -9.12
N THR A 71 -16.24 -20.60 -8.28
CA THR A 71 -17.67 -20.48 -8.58
C THR A 71 -18.07 -19.01 -8.67
N SER A 72 -19.15 -18.73 -9.41
CA SER A 72 -19.73 -17.38 -9.48
C SER A 72 -20.08 -16.84 -8.09
N GLU A 73 -20.65 -17.68 -7.23
CA GLU A 73 -21.02 -17.32 -5.85
C GLU A 73 -19.79 -16.90 -5.02
N LYS A 74 -18.72 -17.71 -5.00
CA LYS A 74 -17.50 -17.37 -4.27
C LYS A 74 -16.88 -16.08 -4.80
N LYS A 75 -16.83 -15.91 -6.12
CA LYS A 75 -16.30 -14.70 -6.76
C LYS A 75 -17.11 -13.46 -6.36
N GLU A 76 -18.43 -13.54 -6.40
CA GLU A 76 -19.33 -12.44 -6.03
C GLU A 76 -19.17 -12.07 -4.56
N GLN A 77 -19.20 -13.05 -3.66
CA GLN A 77 -18.98 -12.83 -2.22
C GLN A 77 -17.65 -12.13 -1.92
N ILE A 78 -16.57 -12.50 -2.60
CA ILE A 78 -15.25 -11.87 -2.41
C ILE A 78 -15.24 -10.45 -3.00
N LEU A 79 -15.86 -10.23 -4.16
CA LEU A 79 -15.96 -8.89 -4.76
C LEU A 79 -16.77 -7.94 -3.87
N GLU A 80 -17.88 -8.40 -3.27
CA GLU A 80 -18.68 -7.61 -2.32
C GLU A 80 -17.92 -7.24 -1.05
N SER A 81 -16.89 -8.01 -0.68
CA SER A 81 -16.05 -7.70 0.49
C SER A 81 -15.06 -6.55 0.28
N ILE A 82 -14.85 -6.11 -0.96
CA ILE A 82 -13.95 -4.99 -1.29
C ILE A 82 -14.58 -3.70 -0.77
N ASN A 83 -13.92 -3.04 0.19
CA ASN A 83 -14.39 -1.77 0.73
C ASN A 83 -13.23 -0.83 1.05
N PHE A 84 -13.28 0.37 0.47
CA PHE A 84 -12.23 1.39 0.61
C PHE A 84 -12.00 1.83 2.05
N LYS A 85 -13.03 1.74 2.92
CA LYS A 85 -12.92 2.08 4.35
C LYS A 85 -11.84 1.27 5.08
N TYR A 86 -11.50 0.08 4.59
CA TYR A 86 -10.47 -0.78 5.18
C TYR A 86 -9.05 -0.43 4.71
N TYR A 87 -8.92 0.43 3.69
CA TYR A 87 -7.64 0.83 3.10
C TYR A 87 -7.34 2.32 3.28
N ASN A 88 -8.36 3.18 3.47
CA ASN A 88 -8.19 4.63 3.53
C ASN A 88 -7.13 5.10 4.55
N TYR A 89 -6.96 4.38 5.66
CA TYR A 89 -5.94 4.66 6.66
C TYR A 89 -4.51 4.68 6.08
N THR A 90 -4.22 3.80 5.12
CA THR A 90 -2.94 3.80 4.40
C THR A 90 -2.69 5.15 3.71
N ILE A 91 -3.74 5.75 3.15
CA ILE A 91 -3.65 7.05 2.48
C ILE A 91 -3.44 8.17 3.51
N TYR A 92 -4.21 8.21 4.60
CA TYR A 92 -4.00 9.24 5.62
C TYR A 92 -2.63 9.14 6.29
N ASN A 93 -2.15 7.92 6.53
CA ASN A 93 -0.82 7.67 7.06
C ASN A 93 0.26 8.15 6.08
N SER A 94 0.11 7.88 4.78
CA SER A 94 1.08 8.31 3.77
C SER A 94 1.26 9.83 3.72
N TYR A 95 0.23 10.59 4.11
CA TYR A 95 0.27 12.05 4.18
C TYR A 95 0.47 12.64 5.58
N ALA A 96 0.55 11.82 6.63
CA ALA A 96 0.45 12.28 8.02
C ALA A 96 1.56 13.26 8.45
N PHE A 97 2.73 13.16 7.84
CA PHE A 97 3.91 13.96 8.20
C PHE A 97 4.13 15.20 7.32
N TYR A 98 3.27 15.46 6.34
CA TYR A 98 3.36 16.67 5.53
C TYR A 98 2.79 17.89 6.27
N SER A 99 3.44 19.04 6.10
CA SER A 99 2.88 20.32 6.53
C SER A 99 1.67 20.70 5.66
N SER A 100 0.80 21.58 6.16
CA SER A 100 -0.34 22.06 5.39
C SER A 100 0.08 22.73 4.08
N ASP A 101 1.22 23.44 4.05
CA ASP A 101 1.74 24.07 2.84
C ASP A 101 2.24 23.05 1.82
N GLN A 102 2.83 21.94 2.27
CA GLN A 102 3.19 20.84 1.38
C GLN A 102 1.94 20.16 0.80
N LEU A 103 0.92 19.92 1.62
CA LEU A 103 -0.34 19.32 1.17
C LEU A 103 -1.09 20.22 0.17
N LYS A 104 -1.08 21.54 0.37
CA LYS A 104 -1.64 22.50 -0.61
C LYS A 104 -0.93 22.40 -1.95
N LYS A 105 0.41 22.40 -1.96
CA LYS A 105 1.20 22.27 -3.20
C LYS A 105 0.93 20.94 -3.92
N ILE A 106 0.77 19.85 -3.18
CA ILE A 106 0.41 18.54 -3.73
C ILE A 106 -0.99 18.61 -4.37
N LEU A 107 -1.97 19.16 -3.64
CA LEU A 107 -3.33 19.32 -4.13
C LEU A 107 -3.37 20.16 -5.42
N ASP A 108 -2.73 21.33 -5.42
CA ASP A 108 -2.69 22.23 -6.58
C ASP A 108 -2.09 21.52 -7.81
N ALA A 109 -1.00 20.77 -7.63
CA ALA A 109 -0.38 20.01 -8.71
C ALA A 109 -1.31 18.93 -9.27
N ILE A 110 -1.99 18.17 -8.40
CA ILE A 110 -2.93 17.12 -8.81
C ILE A 110 -4.11 17.72 -9.58
N VAL A 111 -4.69 18.80 -9.06
CA VAL A 111 -5.81 19.51 -9.67
C VAL A 111 -5.43 19.97 -11.07
N ILE A 112 -4.27 20.62 -11.23
CA ILE A 112 -3.77 21.06 -12.55
C ILE A 112 -3.63 19.88 -13.54
N LEU A 113 -3.16 18.72 -13.06
CA LEU A 113 -2.96 17.55 -13.90
C LEU A 113 -4.29 16.87 -14.32
N ASN A 114 -5.28 16.84 -13.42
CA ASN A 114 -6.51 16.09 -13.60
C ASN A 114 -7.71 16.92 -14.10
N GLU A 115 -7.69 18.25 -13.95
CA GLU A 115 -8.77 19.11 -14.47
C GLU A 115 -8.60 19.47 -15.95
N ASN A 116 -7.50 19.09 -16.60
CA ASN A 116 -7.32 19.36 -18.01
C ASN A 116 -8.29 18.50 -18.85
N PRO A 117 -9.28 19.08 -19.54
CA PRO A 117 -10.30 18.32 -20.28
C PRO A 117 -9.73 17.54 -21.48
N LYS A 118 -8.49 17.82 -21.89
CA LYS A 118 -7.79 17.05 -22.93
C LYS A 118 -7.17 15.76 -22.39
N ASN A 119 -6.99 15.64 -21.07
CA ASN A 119 -6.46 14.45 -20.43
C ASN A 119 -7.58 13.42 -20.25
N LYS A 120 -7.47 12.30 -20.95
CA LYS A 120 -8.40 11.16 -20.82
C LYS A 120 -8.04 10.21 -19.66
N LEU A 121 -6.92 10.46 -18.98
CA LEU A 121 -6.38 9.63 -17.92
C LEU A 121 -6.29 10.44 -16.63
N THR A 122 -6.92 9.95 -15.57
CA THR A 122 -6.77 10.49 -14.22
C THR A 122 -5.39 10.10 -13.68
N MET A 123 -4.59 11.07 -13.27
CA MET A 123 -3.32 10.85 -12.59
C MET A 123 -3.58 10.48 -11.13
N ILE A 124 -3.08 9.31 -10.73
CA ILE A 124 -3.20 8.79 -9.37
C ILE A 124 -1.86 8.99 -8.65
N LEU A 125 -1.85 9.72 -7.54
CA LEU A 125 -0.64 9.91 -6.75
C LEU A 125 -0.45 8.76 -5.74
N THR A 126 0.49 7.85 -6.00
CA THR A 126 0.84 6.75 -5.10
C THR A 126 2.30 6.83 -4.67
N ASN A 127 2.64 6.14 -3.57
CA ASN A 127 4.01 5.90 -3.13
C ASN A 127 4.23 4.40 -2.86
N SER A 128 5.47 4.01 -2.56
CA SER A 128 5.84 2.61 -2.36
C SER A 128 5.09 1.94 -1.20
N MET A 129 4.83 2.66 -0.11
CA MET A 129 4.05 2.16 1.03
C MET A 129 2.59 1.93 0.64
N MET A 130 1.97 2.89 -0.05
CA MET A 130 0.60 2.75 -0.55
C MET A 130 0.48 1.54 -1.47
N GLN A 131 1.38 1.42 -2.45
CA GLN A 131 1.34 0.28 -3.38
C GLN A 131 1.52 -1.06 -2.64
N SER A 132 2.50 -1.16 -1.73
CA SER A 132 2.74 -2.41 -0.98
C SER A 132 1.53 -2.80 -0.12
N ASN A 133 0.93 -1.83 0.57
CA ASN A 133 -0.27 -2.07 1.38
C ASN A 133 -1.47 -2.44 0.52
N LEU A 134 -1.59 -1.90 -0.70
CA LEU A 134 -2.67 -2.26 -1.63
C LEU A 134 -2.54 -3.72 -2.10
N GLU A 135 -1.32 -4.18 -2.40
CA GLU A 135 -1.09 -5.59 -2.74
C GLU A 135 -1.47 -6.52 -1.57
N LEU A 136 -0.97 -6.23 -0.36
CA LEU A 136 -1.27 -7.03 0.83
C LEU A 136 -2.76 -7.01 1.17
N PHE A 137 -3.42 -5.88 0.94
CA PHE A 137 -4.86 -5.74 1.12
C PHE A 137 -5.61 -6.67 0.15
N VAL A 138 -5.31 -6.62 -1.15
CA VAL A 138 -6.04 -7.43 -2.13
C VAL A 138 -5.76 -8.93 -1.95
N GLU A 139 -4.55 -9.32 -1.53
CA GLU A 139 -4.27 -10.69 -1.12
C GLU A 139 -5.14 -11.14 0.05
N SER A 140 -5.34 -10.26 1.04
CA SER A 140 -6.19 -10.53 2.20
C SER A 140 -7.67 -10.65 1.81
N VAL A 141 -8.13 -9.83 0.86
CA VAL A 141 -9.47 -9.95 0.26
C VAL A 141 -9.63 -11.29 -0.45
N ILE A 142 -8.68 -11.69 -1.29
CA ILE A 142 -8.69 -12.98 -2.00
C ILE A 142 -8.78 -14.16 -1.02
N LYS A 143 -8.13 -14.05 0.15
CA LYS A 143 -8.18 -15.04 1.23
C LYS A 143 -9.48 -15.00 2.06
N GLY A 144 -10.43 -14.12 1.72
CA GLY A 144 -11.73 -14.01 2.38
C GLY A 144 -11.74 -13.26 3.70
N LYS A 145 -10.66 -12.54 4.06
CA LYS A 145 -10.53 -11.86 5.37
C LYS A 145 -11.64 -10.84 5.67
N TYR A 146 -12.24 -10.26 4.63
CA TYR A 146 -13.24 -9.19 4.75
C TYR A 146 -14.67 -9.65 4.45
N VAL A 147 -14.88 -10.95 4.20
CA VAL A 147 -16.22 -11.50 4.02
C VAL A 147 -16.94 -11.47 5.35
N THR A 148 -17.97 -10.63 5.45
CA THR A 148 -18.89 -10.65 6.60
C THR A 148 -19.98 -11.67 6.30
N THR A 149 -20.13 -12.69 7.14
CA THR A 149 -21.30 -13.58 7.11
C THR A 149 -22.57 -12.74 7.32
N LYS A 150 -23.51 -12.85 6.38
CA LYS A 150 -24.89 -12.40 6.59
C LYS A 150 -25.64 -13.42 7.44
#